data_AF-C1C092-F1
#
_entry.id   AF-C1C092-F1
#
_cell.length_a   1.000
_cell.length_b   1.000
_cell.length_c   1.000
_cell.angle_alpha   90.00
_cell.angle_beta   90.00
_cell.angle_gamma   90.00
#
_symmetry.space_group_name_H-M   'P 1'
#
loop_
_entity.id
_entity.type
_entity.pdbx_description
1 polymer ?
#
loop_
_entity_poly.entity_id
_entity_poly.type
_entity_poly.pdbx_seq_one_letter_code
_entity_poly.pdbx_strand_id
1 'polypeptide(L)'
;MDPIYGEYQVLEGKAEDSWRQSTLFEKPLIHFQKSNQILPERFLRVSDKIYNFETREDDVWIVSQIKSGSTWMGELTWCLLNNLDLEGARKDNLDVRMPYLEIQAVSLEAQAHLIPDNVIDLAKSNKSPRLLKTHLSFDMLPKEVLQNKNKIIYMLRNPRDVCVSMFNHYRILYDYQATFEEHVDHFIAGTGG
;
A
#
# COMPACT_ATOMS: atom_id res chain seq x y z
N MET A 1 -10.15 20.98 11.40
CA MET A 1 -9.71 20.85 10.00
C MET A 1 -10.41 19.64 9.46
N ASP A 2 -11.02 19.75 8.28
CA ASP A 2 -11.52 18.56 7.60
C ASP A 2 -10.34 17.61 7.34
N PRO A 3 -10.50 16.30 7.51
CA PRO A 3 -9.41 15.38 7.27
C PRO A 3 -9.02 15.45 5.79
N ILE A 4 -7.71 15.35 5.51
CA ILE A 4 -7.11 15.49 4.17
C ILE A 4 -7.77 14.58 3.11
N TYR A 5 -8.27 13.42 3.54
CA TYR A 5 -8.96 12.44 2.71
C TYR A 5 -10.49 12.35 2.96
N GLY A 6 -11.06 13.38 3.60
CA GLY A 6 -12.46 13.44 3.98
C GLY A 6 -12.78 12.69 5.27
N GLU A 7 -14.06 12.66 5.63
CA GLU A 7 -14.55 12.01 6.85
C GLU A 7 -14.18 10.52 6.90
N TYR A 8 -13.78 10.07 8.10
CA TYR A 8 -13.50 8.66 8.37
C TYR A 8 -14.17 8.21 9.66
N GLN A 9 -14.50 6.93 9.72
CA GLN A 9 -15.02 6.26 10.91
C GLN A 9 -13.95 5.34 11.49
N VAL A 10 -13.72 5.41 12.80
CA VAL A 10 -12.87 4.43 13.50
C VAL A 10 -13.66 3.13 13.65
N LEU A 11 -13.09 2.04 13.14
CA LEU A 11 -13.59 0.68 13.31
C LEU A 11 -12.85 0.05 14.49
N GLU A 12 -13.38 0.26 15.69
CA GLU A 12 -12.88 -0.40 16.90
C GLU A 12 -12.96 -1.92 16.71
N GLY A 13 -11.89 -2.64 17.07
CA GLY A 13 -11.94 -4.10 17.14
C GLY A 13 -12.86 -4.51 18.28
N LYS A 14 -13.71 -5.51 18.05
CA LYS A 14 -14.35 -6.17 19.20
C LYS A 14 -13.27 -6.97 19.91
N ALA A 15 -13.33 -7.06 21.24
CA ALA A 15 -12.42 -7.90 22.04
C ALA A 15 -12.44 -9.38 21.60
N GLU A 16 -13.45 -9.78 20.82
CA GLU A 16 -13.72 -11.09 20.26
C GLU A 16 -13.03 -11.34 18.89
N ASP A 17 -12.49 -10.30 18.23
CA ASP A 17 -11.80 -10.42 16.94
C ASP A 17 -10.35 -10.93 17.15
N SER A 18 -10.20 -12.17 17.63
CA SER A 18 -8.91 -12.79 17.98
C SER A 18 -7.86 -12.74 16.86
N TRP A 19 -8.29 -12.73 15.60
CA TRP A 19 -7.43 -12.63 14.42
C TRP A 19 -6.74 -11.28 14.24
N ARG A 20 -7.29 -10.21 14.85
CA ARG A 20 -6.68 -8.87 14.84
C ARG A 20 -5.45 -8.79 15.75
N GLN A 21 -5.36 -9.66 16.76
CA GLN A 21 -4.33 -9.58 17.79
C GLN A 21 -2.92 -9.96 17.30
N SER A 22 -2.80 -10.72 16.20
CA SER A 22 -1.50 -11.10 15.62
C SER A 22 -1.12 -10.34 14.34
N THR A 23 -1.96 -9.41 13.88
CA THR A 23 -1.88 -8.82 12.55
C THR A 23 -1.74 -7.30 12.55
N LEU A 24 -1.62 -6.69 11.36
CA LEU A 24 -1.62 -5.23 11.14
C LEU A 24 -2.86 -4.51 11.73
N PHE A 25 -3.83 -5.30 12.19
CA PHE A 25 -5.16 -4.93 12.66
C PHE A 25 -5.28 -4.86 14.19
N GLU A 26 -4.18 -5.05 14.94
CA GLU A 26 -4.16 -4.90 16.41
C GLU A 26 -4.54 -3.47 16.83
N LYS A 27 -4.16 -2.48 16.01
CA LYS A 27 -4.54 -1.08 16.18
C LYS A 27 -5.85 -0.78 15.45
N PRO A 28 -6.60 0.26 15.86
CA PRO A 28 -7.86 0.60 15.22
C PRO A 28 -7.71 0.76 13.70
N LEU A 29 -8.70 0.23 12.99
CA LEU A 29 -8.85 0.50 11.57
C LEU A 29 -9.66 1.78 11.39
N ILE A 30 -9.47 2.47 10.28
CA ILE A 30 -10.29 3.61 9.88
C ILE A 30 -10.88 3.36 8.50
N HIS A 31 -12.16 3.70 8.34
CA HIS A 31 -12.89 3.63 7.07
C HIS A 31 -13.13 5.03 6.55
N PHE A 32 -12.42 5.38 5.47
CA PHE A 32 -12.64 6.64 4.76
C PHE A 32 -13.93 6.57 3.95
N GLN A 33 -14.91 7.40 4.28
CA GLN A 33 -16.27 7.31 3.72
C GLN A 33 -16.29 7.61 2.22
N LYS A 34 -15.52 8.62 1.79
CA LYS A 34 -15.47 9.05 0.39
C LYS A 34 -14.86 8.00 -0.53
N SER A 35 -13.70 7.45 -0.15
CA SER A 35 -12.98 6.46 -0.97
C SER A 35 -13.44 5.02 -0.74
N ASN A 36 -14.27 4.80 0.29
CA ASN A 36 -14.65 3.47 0.77
C ASN A 36 -13.43 2.57 1.07
N GLN A 37 -12.32 3.15 1.53
CA GLN A 37 -11.08 2.43 1.79
C GLN A 37 -10.85 2.27 3.30
N ILE A 38 -10.50 1.05 3.72
CA ILE A 38 -10.12 0.74 5.09
C ILE A 38 -8.60 0.70 5.19
N LEU A 39 -8.06 1.43 6.16
CA LEU A 39 -6.62 1.51 6.43
C LEU A 39 -6.37 1.46 7.95
N PRO A 40 -5.18 1.07 8.40
CA PRO A 40 -4.80 1.24 9.80
C PRO A 40 -4.82 2.72 10.20
N GLU A 41 -5.27 3.05 11.42
CA GLU A 41 -5.33 4.43 11.93
C GLU A 41 -3.98 5.17 11.80
N ARG A 42 -2.87 4.45 11.96
CA ARG A 42 -1.52 5.01 11.78
C ARG A 42 -1.27 5.60 10.38
N PHE A 43 -2.09 5.29 9.38
CA PHE A 43 -2.06 5.99 8.09
C PHE A 43 -2.22 7.50 8.25
N LEU A 44 -3.00 7.95 9.24
CA LEU A 44 -3.15 9.37 9.55
C LEU A 44 -1.80 10.05 9.84
N ARG A 45 -0.81 9.33 10.38
CA ARG A 45 0.54 9.86 10.68
C ARG A 45 1.36 10.22 9.44
N VAL A 46 1.06 9.59 8.30
CA VAL A 46 1.76 9.80 7.02
C VAL A 46 0.89 10.46 5.96
N SER A 47 -0.43 10.51 6.18
CA SER A 47 -1.44 11.01 5.24
C SER A 47 -1.12 12.38 4.64
N ASP A 48 -0.72 13.35 5.47
CA ASP A 48 -0.36 14.70 5.01
C ASP A 48 0.86 14.72 4.09
N LYS A 49 1.88 13.90 4.41
CA LYS A 49 3.09 13.80 3.60
C LYS A 49 2.81 13.14 2.25
N ILE A 50 1.90 12.17 2.19
CA ILE A 50 1.49 11.50 0.95
C ILE A 50 0.64 12.45 0.11
N TYR A 51 -0.35 13.12 0.71
CA TYR A 51 -1.22 14.05 0.01
C TYR A 51 -0.45 15.22 -0.64
N ASN A 52 0.54 15.74 0.08
CA ASN A 52 1.42 16.82 -0.37
C ASN A 52 2.71 16.33 -1.02
N PHE A 53 2.78 15.05 -1.43
CA PHE A 53 3.96 14.55 -2.14
C PHE A 53 4.09 15.25 -3.50
N GLU A 54 5.19 15.97 -3.69
CA GLU A 54 5.52 16.67 -4.93
C GLU A 54 5.86 15.67 -6.04
N THR A 55 5.05 15.66 -7.09
CA THR A 55 5.29 14.77 -8.24
C THR A 55 6.13 15.47 -9.31
N ARG A 56 6.89 14.69 -10.08
CA ARG A 56 7.62 15.16 -11.27
C ARG A 56 6.85 14.73 -12.50
N GLU A 57 6.94 15.47 -13.60
CA GLU A 57 6.20 15.17 -14.84
C GLU A 57 6.47 13.76 -15.38
N ASP A 58 7.65 13.20 -15.11
CA ASP A 58 8.08 11.89 -15.57
C ASP A 58 7.87 10.74 -14.56
N ASP A 59 7.23 10.99 -13.42
CA ASP A 59 6.93 9.91 -12.48
C ASP A 59 5.93 8.91 -13.07
N VAL A 60 6.16 7.63 -12.73
CA VAL A 60 5.30 6.50 -13.07
C VAL A 60 4.81 5.85 -11.79
N TRP A 61 3.50 5.65 -11.70
CA TRP A 61 2.82 5.13 -10.52
C TRP A 61 2.28 3.73 -10.79
N ILE A 62 2.71 2.76 -9.98
CA ILE A 62 2.03 1.47 -9.83
C ILE A 62 0.97 1.64 -8.75
N VAL A 63 -0.29 1.65 -9.17
CA VAL A 63 -1.43 1.72 -8.25
C VAL A 63 -2.15 0.37 -8.34
N SER A 64 -2.37 -0.29 -7.21
CA SER A 64 -3.06 -1.58 -7.25
C SER A 64 -3.80 -1.88 -5.98
N GLN A 65 -4.80 -2.75 -6.06
CA GLN A 65 -5.20 -3.49 -4.86
C GLN A 65 -4.03 -4.35 -4.37
N ILE A 66 -3.94 -4.58 -3.06
CA ILE A 66 -2.90 -5.46 -2.51
C ILE A 66 -3.07 -6.86 -3.12
N LYS A 67 -1.96 -7.59 -3.28
CA LYS A 67 -1.91 -8.95 -3.86
C LYS A 67 -2.37 -9.09 -5.33
N SER A 68 -2.44 -7.98 -6.06
CA SER A 68 -2.82 -7.95 -7.48
C SER A 68 -1.64 -7.94 -8.47
N GLY A 69 -0.42 -8.27 -8.01
CA GLY A 69 0.76 -8.43 -8.91
C GLY A 69 1.70 -7.22 -8.99
N SER A 70 1.58 -6.25 -8.08
CA SER A 70 2.41 -5.02 -8.07
C SER A 70 3.91 -5.27 -8.12
N THR A 71 4.41 -6.35 -7.49
CA THR A 71 5.84 -6.68 -7.49
C THR A 71 6.34 -6.99 -8.90
N TRP A 72 5.63 -7.85 -9.63
CA TRP A 72 6.04 -8.26 -10.96
C TRP A 72 5.94 -7.10 -11.96
N MET A 73 4.86 -6.31 -11.86
CA MET A 73 4.71 -5.09 -12.65
C MET A 73 5.77 -4.05 -12.32
N GLY A 74 6.14 -3.92 -11.05
CA GLY A 74 7.21 -3.03 -10.59
C GLY A 74 8.54 -3.38 -11.22
N GLU A 75 8.94 -4.65 -11.21
CA GLU A 75 10.19 -5.10 -11.85
C GLU A 75 10.21 -4.83 -13.35
N LEU A 76 9.14 -5.21 -14.05
CA LEU A 76 9.04 -4.99 -15.49
C LEU A 76 9.10 -3.50 -15.83
N THR A 77 8.33 -2.67 -15.12
CA THR A 77 8.28 -1.23 -15.36
C THR A 77 9.63 -0.59 -15.05
N TRP A 78 10.29 -0.99 -13.95
CA TRP A 78 11.61 -0.48 -13.61
C TRP A 78 12.63 -0.80 -14.70
N CYS A 79 12.64 -2.04 -15.20
CA CYS A 79 13.54 -2.43 -16.29
C CYS A 79 13.26 -1.60 -17.56
N LEU A 80 11.99 -1.40 -17.93
CA LEU A 80 11.64 -0.58 -19.10
C LEU A 80 12.08 0.87 -18.96
N LEU A 81 11.94 1.46 -17.76
CA LEU A 81 12.36 2.84 -17.49
C LEU A 81 13.89 3.00 -17.47
N ASN A 82 14.63 1.93 -17.20
CA ASN A 82 16.09 1.92 -17.07
C ASN A 82 16.77 1.19 -18.23
N ASN A 83 16.19 1.22 -19.44
CA ASN A 83 16.78 0.64 -20.66
C ASN A 83 17.16 -0.85 -20.54
N LEU A 84 16.33 -1.62 -19.83
CA LEU A 84 16.54 -3.05 -19.54
C LEU A 84 17.85 -3.34 -18.78
N ASP A 85 18.28 -2.44 -17.90
CA ASP A 85 19.42 -2.64 -17.00
C ASP A 85 19.15 -3.72 -15.93
N LEU A 86 19.33 -4.99 -16.29
CA LEU A 86 19.08 -6.11 -15.38
C LEU A 86 20.11 -6.19 -14.24
N GLU A 87 21.33 -5.68 -14.44
CA GLU A 87 22.35 -5.65 -13.38
C GLU A 87 21.98 -4.61 -12.32
N GLY A 88 21.53 -3.42 -12.74
CA GLY A 88 20.96 -2.43 -11.84
C GLY A 88 19.72 -2.94 -11.09
N ALA A 89 18.83 -3.67 -11.77
CA ALA A 89 17.65 -4.27 -11.12
C ALA A 89 18.00 -5.28 -10.02
N ARG A 90 19.10 -6.04 -10.19
CA ARG A 90 19.58 -7.02 -9.22
C ARG A 90 20.32 -6.40 -8.05
N LYS A 91 20.92 -5.23 -8.24
CA LYS A 91 21.77 -4.58 -7.25
C LYS A 91 20.99 -4.15 -6.01
N ASP A 92 19.85 -3.50 -6.23
CA ASP A 92 19.04 -2.91 -5.16
C ASP A 92 17.67 -3.60 -5.07
N ASN A 93 17.17 -3.75 -3.84
CA ASN A 93 15.83 -4.29 -3.59
C ASN A 93 14.76 -3.43 -4.30
N LEU A 94 13.70 -4.08 -4.78
CA LEU A 94 12.58 -3.38 -5.41
C LEU A 94 11.97 -2.30 -4.52
N ASP A 95 11.91 -2.48 -3.20
CA ASP A 95 11.35 -1.48 -2.28
C ASP A 95 12.21 -0.19 -2.20
N VAL A 96 13.48 -0.25 -2.62
CA VAL A 96 14.36 0.92 -2.81
C VAL A 96 14.10 1.56 -4.17
N ARG A 97 13.98 0.74 -5.21
CA ARG A 97 13.79 1.16 -6.60
C ARG A 97 12.37 1.67 -6.90
N MET A 98 11.38 1.18 -6.17
CA MET A 98 9.96 1.51 -6.23
C MET A 98 9.40 1.71 -4.81
N PRO A 99 9.66 2.87 -4.18
CA PRO A 99 9.18 3.15 -2.83
C PRO A 99 7.67 3.04 -2.71
N TYR A 100 7.21 2.34 -1.67
CA TYR A 100 5.80 2.12 -1.36
C TYR A 100 5.33 3.11 -0.28
N LEU A 101 4.66 4.18 -0.69
CA LEU A 101 4.54 5.41 0.12
C LEU A 101 3.92 5.22 1.51
N GLU A 102 2.91 4.36 1.63
CA GLU A 102 2.23 4.10 2.91
C GLU A 102 2.75 2.87 3.67
N ILE A 103 3.86 2.22 3.24
CA ILE A 103 4.36 0.98 3.88
C ILE A 103 4.59 1.14 5.39
N GLN A 104 5.09 2.31 5.84
CA GLN A 104 5.30 2.59 7.26
C GLN A 104 3.99 2.65 8.06
N ALA A 105 2.88 2.90 7.39
CA ALA A 105 1.53 2.87 7.92
C ALA A 105 0.77 1.57 7.62
N VAL A 106 1.36 0.62 6.88
CA VAL A 106 0.74 -0.70 6.61
C VAL A 106 1.65 -1.92 6.90
N SER A 107 2.81 -1.77 7.53
CA SER A 107 3.68 -2.86 8.07
C SER A 107 3.64 -3.03 9.60
N LEU A 108 3.87 -4.23 10.15
CA LEU A 108 3.92 -4.38 11.62
C LEU A 108 5.09 -3.56 12.21
N GLU A 109 4.94 -3.05 13.43
CA GLU A 109 6.04 -2.38 14.13
C GLU A 109 7.24 -3.33 14.32
N ALA A 110 6.97 -4.62 14.59
CA ALA A 110 8.00 -5.66 14.64
C ALA A 110 8.78 -5.81 13.31
N GLN A 111 8.18 -5.41 12.18
CA GLN A 111 8.79 -5.45 10.84
C GLN A 111 9.34 -4.10 10.40
N ALA A 112 9.40 -3.10 11.29
CA ALA A 112 9.95 -1.78 10.96
C ALA A 112 11.41 -1.86 10.47
N HIS A 113 12.18 -2.85 10.92
CA HIS A 113 13.56 -3.09 10.48
C HIS A 113 13.68 -3.62 9.04
N LEU A 114 12.58 -4.07 8.43
CA LEU A 114 12.53 -4.58 7.05
C LEU A 114 12.11 -3.50 6.04
N ILE A 115 11.70 -2.33 6.50
CA ILE A 115 11.24 -1.23 5.66
C ILE A 115 12.22 -0.06 5.75
N PRO A 116 12.35 0.77 4.70
CA PRO A 116 13.17 1.97 4.80
C PRO A 116 12.67 2.93 5.90
N ASP A 117 13.58 3.53 6.66
CA ASP A 117 13.28 4.42 7.79
C ASP A 117 12.48 5.67 7.41
N ASN A 118 12.63 6.16 6.18
CA ASN A 118 11.89 7.31 5.66
C ASN A 118 11.60 7.14 4.17
N VAL A 119 10.47 6.49 3.89
CA VAL A 119 10.08 6.11 2.53
C VAL A 119 9.74 7.31 1.66
N ILE A 120 9.23 8.38 2.27
CA ILE A 120 8.94 9.64 1.54
C ILE A 120 10.24 10.29 1.07
N ASP A 121 11.25 10.39 1.93
CA ASP A 121 12.53 10.98 1.55
C ASP A 121 13.32 10.09 0.59
N LEU A 122 13.19 8.76 0.72
CA LEU A 122 13.67 7.80 -0.28
C LEU A 122 13.01 8.03 -1.66
N ALA A 123 11.69 8.17 -1.69
CA ALA A 123 10.96 8.49 -2.92
C ALA A 123 11.38 9.84 -3.53
N LYS A 124 11.75 10.83 -2.70
CA LYS A 124 12.30 12.10 -3.19
C LYS A 124 13.72 11.98 -3.73
N SER A 125 14.57 11.15 -3.12
CA SER A 125 15.97 10.99 -3.52
C SER A 125 16.17 10.13 -4.77
N ASN A 126 15.20 9.29 -5.13
CA ASN A 126 15.26 8.49 -6.35
C ASN A 126 15.41 9.37 -7.60
N LYS A 127 16.26 8.89 -8.52
CA LYS A 127 16.50 9.53 -9.82
C LYS A 127 15.24 9.46 -10.68
N SER A 128 15.04 10.49 -11.50
CA SER A 128 14.00 10.51 -12.51
C SER A 128 14.34 9.61 -13.72
N PRO A 129 13.35 8.95 -14.34
CA PRO A 129 11.94 8.91 -13.93
C PRO A 129 11.76 8.05 -12.67
N ARG A 130 10.97 8.55 -11.70
CA ARG A 130 10.71 7.78 -10.47
C ARG A 130 9.62 6.75 -10.71
N LEU A 131 9.86 5.52 -10.27
CA LEU A 131 8.82 4.50 -10.14
C LEU A 131 8.31 4.51 -8.70
N LEU A 132 7.01 4.66 -8.51
CA LEU A 132 6.37 4.81 -7.20
C LEU A 132 5.25 3.79 -7.07
N LYS A 133 5.03 3.26 -5.86
CA LYS A 133 3.96 2.30 -5.58
C LYS A 133 3.01 2.84 -4.52
N THR A 134 1.72 2.55 -4.69
CA THR A 134 0.71 2.73 -3.65
C THR A 134 -0.45 1.74 -3.82
N HIS A 135 -1.10 1.40 -2.71
CA HIS A 135 -2.36 0.68 -2.65
C HIS A 135 -3.54 1.60 -2.29
N LEU A 136 -3.31 2.92 -2.23
CA LEU A 136 -4.35 3.91 -2.08
C LEU A 136 -5.29 3.93 -3.29
N SER A 137 -6.57 4.16 -3.00
CA SER A 137 -7.60 4.45 -3.98
C SER A 137 -7.26 5.73 -4.76
N PHE A 138 -7.85 5.86 -5.95
CA PHE A 138 -7.56 6.97 -6.85
C PHE A 138 -7.77 8.36 -6.20
N ASP A 139 -8.82 8.50 -5.39
CA ASP A 139 -9.15 9.74 -4.68
C ASP A 139 -8.19 10.07 -3.52
N MET A 140 -7.31 9.13 -3.16
CA MET A 140 -6.33 9.26 -2.08
C MET A 140 -4.89 9.42 -2.59
N LEU A 141 -4.68 9.44 -3.90
CA LEU A 141 -3.38 9.73 -4.51
C LEU A 141 -2.92 11.17 -4.19
N PRO A 142 -1.60 11.46 -4.24
CA PRO A 142 -1.11 12.82 -4.09
C PRO A 142 -1.80 13.77 -5.07
N LYS A 143 -2.14 14.97 -4.61
CA LYS A 143 -2.96 15.95 -5.37
C LYS A 143 -2.38 16.29 -6.74
N GLU A 144 -1.05 16.25 -6.86
CA GLU A 144 -0.33 16.62 -8.07
C GLU A 144 -0.30 15.52 -9.13
N VAL A 145 -0.61 14.25 -8.79
CA VAL A 145 -0.60 13.13 -9.75
C VAL A 145 -1.47 13.44 -10.98
N LEU A 146 -2.66 14.00 -10.75
CA LEU A 146 -3.58 14.36 -11.84
C LEU A 146 -3.22 15.69 -12.50
N GLN A 147 -2.70 16.64 -11.73
CA GLN A 147 -2.32 17.97 -12.21
C GLN A 147 -1.14 17.89 -13.19
N ASN A 148 -0.13 17.09 -12.84
CA ASN A 148 1.08 16.87 -13.62
C ASN A 148 0.92 15.77 -14.69
N LYS A 149 -0.29 15.20 -14.83
CA LYS A 149 -0.62 14.14 -15.81
C LYS A 149 0.36 12.96 -15.76
N ASN A 150 0.72 12.54 -14.55
CA ASN A 150 1.61 11.42 -14.33
C ASN A 150 1.06 10.14 -14.97
N LYS A 151 1.97 9.23 -15.36
CA LYS A 151 1.58 7.91 -15.87
C LYS A 151 1.17 7.02 -14.70
N ILE A 152 -0.02 6.41 -14.81
CA ILE A 152 -0.53 5.47 -13.82
C ILE A 152 -0.73 4.11 -14.49
N ILE A 153 -0.09 3.09 -13.94
CA ILE A 153 -0.34 1.68 -14.26
C ILE A 153 -1.21 1.14 -13.12
N TYR A 154 -2.51 1.04 -13.38
CA TYR A 154 -3.48 0.52 -12.42
C TYR A 154 -3.65 -0.99 -12.59
N MET A 155 -3.53 -1.75 -11.49
CA MET A 155 -3.67 -3.21 -11.52
C MET A 155 -4.86 -3.70 -10.72
N LEU A 156 -5.62 -4.58 -11.35
CA LEU A 156 -6.72 -5.33 -10.76
C LEU A 156 -6.50 -6.82 -10.96
N ARG A 157 -7.05 -7.61 -10.03
CA ARG A 157 -7.08 -9.07 -10.11
C ARG A 157 -8.47 -9.54 -9.67
N ASN A 158 -8.87 -10.73 -10.12
CA ASN A 158 -10.11 -11.36 -9.66
C ASN A 158 -10.15 -11.35 -8.11
N PRO A 159 -11.18 -10.78 -7.48
CA PRO A 159 -11.25 -10.65 -6.03
C PRO A 159 -11.19 -12.00 -5.29
N ARG A 160 -11.64 -13.08 -5.93
CA ARG A 160 -11.53 -14.44 -5.36
C ARG A 160 -10.08 -14.87 -5.22
N ASP A 161 -9.25 -14.57 -6.22
CA ASP A 161 -7.82 -14.87 -6.18
C ASP A 161 -7.06 -13.94 -5.24
N VAL A 162 -7.50 -12.68 -5.14
CA VAL A 162 -6.94 -11.71 -4.18
C VAL A 162 -7.17 -12.21 -2.77
N CYS A 163 -8.38 -12.62 -2.42
CA CYS A 163 -8.74 -13.21 -1.13
C CYS A 163 -7.83 -14.40 -0.76
N VAL A 164 -7.69 -15.39 -1.64
CA VAL A 164 -6.79 -16.54 -1.40
C VAL A 164 -5.33 -16.08 -1.22
N SER A 165 -4.86 -15.14 -2.04
CA SER A 165 -3.48 -14.65 -1.96
C SER A 165 -3.23 -13.83 -0.69
N MET A 166 -4.24 -13.10 -0.21
CA MET A 166 -4.16 -12.28 1.00
C MET A 166 -4.16 -13.15 2.25
N PHE A 167 -5.03 -14.16 2.31
CA PHE A 167 -4.99 -15.19 3.35
C PHE A 167 -3.58 -15.76 3.55
N ASN A 168 -2.95 -16.23 2.47
CA ASN A 168 -1.60 -16.78 2.53
C ASN A 168 -0.56 -15.73 2.92
N HIS A 169 -0.69 -14.50 2.42
CA HIS A 169 0.22 -13.40 2.78
C HIS A 169 0.17 -13.09 4.27
N TYR A 170 -1.02 -13.06 4.86
CA TYR A 170 -1.21 -12.81 6.28
C TYR A 170 -0.71 -13.97 7.14
N ARG A 171 -0.92 -15.22 6.73
CA ARG A 171 -0.35 -16.37 7.43
C ARG A 171 1.17 -16.37 7.44
N ILE A 172 1.80 -16.02 6.32
CA ILE A 172 3.26 -16.03 6.19
C ILE A 172 3.92 -14.88 6.95
N LEU A 173 3.35 -13.67 6.87
CA LEU A 173 4.00 -12.47 7.42
C LEU A 173 3.48 -12.05 8.79
N TYR A 174 2.26 -12.40 9.16
CA TYR A 174 1.56 -11.80 10.30
C TYR A 174 0.93 -12.86 11.22
N ASP A 175 1.45 -14.08 11.23
CA ASP A 175 0.99 -15.17 12.10
C ASP A 175 -0.55 -15.24 12.21
N TYR A 176 -1.21 -15.12 11.05
CA TYR A 176 -2.66 -14.99 10.97
C TYR A 176 -3.35 -16.32 11.32
N GLN A 177 -4.11 -16.32 12.41
CA GLN A 177 -4.69 -17.54 12.99
C GLN A 177 -6.12 -17.84 12.52
N ALA A 178 -6.74 -16.96 11.73
CA ALA A 178 -8.09 -17.20 11.21
C ALA A 178 -8.10 -18.39 10.24
N THR A 179 -9.23 -19.09 10.19
CA THR A 179 -9.56 -20.05 9.14
C THR A 179 -9.74 -19.34 7.79
N PHE A 180 -9.74 -20.11 6.70
CA PHE A 180 -9.96 -19.51 5.38
C PHE A 180 -11.41 -19.01 5.23
N GLU A 181 -12.38 -19.72 5.82
CA GLU A 181 -13.79 -19.34 5.86
C GLU A 181 -14.00 -17.99 6.56
N GLU A 182 -13.42 -17.82 7.76
CA GLU A 182 -13.44 -16.54 8.48
C GLU A 182 -12.78 -15.43 7.64
N HIS A 183 -11.64 -15.71 6.99
CA HIS A 183 -10.99 -14.75 6.11
C HIS A 183 -11.88 -14.33 4.93
N VAL A 184 -12.62 -15.26 4.31
CA VAL A 184 -13.57 -14.94 3.24
C VAL A 184 -14.66 -14.00 3.74
N ASP A 185 -15.22 -14.27 4.92
CA ASP A 185 -16.26 -13.41 5.51
C ASP A 185 -15.71 -12.00 5.78
N HIS A 186 -14.49 -11.89 6.32
CA HIS A 186 -13.82 -10.60 6.52
C HIS A 186 -13.54 -9.88 5.21
N PHE A 187 -13.07 -10.60 4.18
CA PHE A 187 -12.77 -10.03 2.88
C PHE A 187 -14.04 -9.47 2.21
N ILE A 188 -15.17 -10.19 2.28
CA ILE A 188 -16.46 -9.73 1.76
C ILE A 188 -16.98 -8.52 2.54
N ALA A 189 -16.77 -8.49 3.86
CA ALA A 189 -17.12 -7.36 4.72
C ALA A 189 -16.20 -6.13 4.53
N GLY A 190 -15.12 -6.24 3.75
CA GLY A 190 -14.11 -5.19 3.55
C GLY A 190 -13.14 -5.02 4.73
N THR A 191 -13.25 -5.83 5.77
CA THR A 191 -12.37 -5.78 6.96
C THR A 191 -11.19 -6.74 6.87
N GLY A 192 -11.16 -7.62 5.86
CA GLY A 192 -10.13 -8.64 5.63
C GLY A 192 -8.91 -8.16 4.85
N GLY A 193 -8.81 -6.85 4.59
CA GLY A 193 -7.75 -6.21 3.80
C GLY A 193 -8.07 -6.00 2.33
#